data_AF-A0A9E2BK06-F1
#
_entry.id   AF-A0A9E2BK06-F1
#
_cell.length_a   1.000
_cell.length_b   1.000
_cell.length_c   1.000
_cell.angle_alpha   90.00
_cell.angle_beta   90.00
_cell.angle_gamma   90.00
#
_symmetry.space_group_name_H-M   'P 1'
#
loop_
_entity.id
_entity.type
_entity.pdbx_description
1 polymer ?
#
loop_
_entity_poly.entity_id
_entity_poly.type
_entity_poly.pdbx_seq_one_letter_code
_entity_poly.pdbx_strand_id
1 'polypeptide(L)'
;MAKWSHKINNFIGGFSPGYFLGDFPSFGNRNQAGKMLNCDLIDPSGLTQGKGLATLTGGNQAGNLTTLIKGLLDKVISANLTYGVGGNRLYPISPTAVSIPRIIDHPTAVGEDGEDVVLFRGKVYYSYNHSAGGDVGRLTLPATFSDNFLSTFVPGGFTLENAPHQLEVAEDHIFIANGRFVSLFSGTVATRIALDIHQDAVIQSIVWTQHRLWISANRPNIGGNNKMIGSVYVWNGFARSWEEEIRITGRAGALYVKGGVPYLFYQDLTGVSKLAVIDGVQIRDLTSFEGDLPRYYQVSEYKGFIIWSSGNRIFAFGAVLPKLPGLLFQLASTGWVNSGGLSAPFGVPMTASAEGVNFRLARFSGFETNSNWKSMLVDISKSKTGKGFIEKVIVNFNPMAVGARVDIRLNCDLGTSIWTGTISHALDGTAIQKIFNPNRDAHNFRIEFDFTNGSAVNNVFVRSVLVEGSFPS
;
A
#
# COMPACT_ATOMS: atom_id res chain seq x y z
N MET A 1 -11.30 -43.35 20.88
CA MET A 1 -11.57 -41.92 20.62
C MET A 1 -11.32 -41.63 19.14
N ALA A 2 -12.25 -40.95 18.47
CA ALA A 2 -12.06 -40.56 17.07
C ALA A 2 -10.95 -39.49 16.97
N LYS A 3 -10.05 -39.63 15.99
CA LYS A 3 -8.94 -38.70 15.77
C LYS A 3 -9.31 -37.65 14.73
N TRP A 4 -8.72 -36.46 14.83
CA TRP A 4 -8.83 -35.39 13.85
C TRP A 4 -7.47 -34.73 13.60
N SER A 5 -7.31 -34.14 12.41
CA SER A 5 -6.11 -33.40 12.04
C SER A 5 -6.47 -32.15 11.23
N HIS A 6 -5.81 -31.03 11.53
CA HIS A 6 -5.91 -29.79 10.77
C HIS A 6 -4.52 -29.38 10.26
N LYS A 7 -4.38 -29.20 8.95
CA LYS A 7 -3.10 -28.87 8.30
C LYS A 7 -3.21 -27.53 7.58
N ILE A 8 -2.23 -26.66 7.83
CA ILE A 8 -1.96 -25.43 7.10
C ILE A 8 -0.62 -25.64 6.39
N ASN A 9 -0.68 -25.95 5.10
CA ASN A 9 0.48 -26.35 4.30
C ASN A 9 0.98 -25.28 3.33
N ASN A 10 0.27 -24.16 3.23
CA ASN A 10 0.73 -22.93 2.61
C ASN A 10 0.01 -21.74 3.23
N PHE A 11 0.64 -20.57 3.19
CA PHE A 11 0.07 -19.32 3.69
C PHE A 11 -0.42 -18.41 2.53
N ILE A 12 -0.56 -18.98 1.33
CA ILE A 12 -0.97 -18.33 0.07
C ILE A 12 -2.48 -18.01 0.09
N GLY A 13 -3.13 -17.91 1.24
CA GLY A 13 -4.51 -17.39 1.31
C GLY A 13 -4.58 -15.88 1.45
N GLY A 14 -3.55 -15.24 2.02
CA GLY A 14 -3.66 -13.83 2.44
C GLY A 14 -4.74 -13.67 3.51
N PHE A 15 -5.52 -12.60 3.49
CA PHE A 15 -6.68 -12.41 4.37
C PHE A 15 -7.93 -13.19 3.90
N SER A 16 -8.81 -13.54 4.85
CA SER A 16 -10.16 -14.01 4.53
C SER A 16 -11.07 -12.86 4.07
N PRO A 17 -12.11 -13.12 3.25
CA PRO A 17 -13.08 -12.10 2.89
C PRO A 17 -13.76 -11.53 4.14
N GLY A 18 -13.81 -10.20 4.25
CA GLY A 18 -14.43 -9.52 5.40
C GLY A 18 -13.69 -9.72 6.72
N TYR A 19 -12.39 -10.07 6.71
CA TYR A 19 -11.58 -10.28 7.92
C TYR A 19 -11.66 -9.13 8.94
N PHE A 20 -11.91 -7.91 8.48
CA PHE A 20 -12.06 -6.70 9.31
C PHE A 20 -13.41 -6.61 10.05
N LEU A 21 -14.39 -7.45 9.73
CA LEU A 21 -15.73 -7.42 10.34
C LEU A 21 -15.81 -8.13 11.70
N GLY A 22 -14.80 -8.92 12.07
CA GLY A 22 -14.79 -9.60 13.35
C GLY A 22 -13.43 -10.20 13.68
N ASP A 23 -13.15 -10.36 14.97
CA ASP A 23 -11.85 -10.87 15.40
C ASP A 23 -11.67 -12.37 15.11
N PHE A 24 -12.74 -13.13 14.92
CA PHE A 24 -12.69 -14.60 14.74
C PHE A 24 -13.47 -15.05 13.50
N PRO A 25 -13.03 -14.69 12.28
CA PRO A 25 -13.71 -15.13 11.07
C PRO A 25 -13.55 -16.65 10.87
N SER A 26 -14.65 -17.29 10.47
CA SER A 26 -14.73 -18.71 10.12
C SER A 26 -14.98 -18.96 8.62
N PHE A 27 -15.32 -17.90 7.86
CA PHE A 27 -15.54 -17.95 6.42
C PHE A 27 -14.24 -17.69 5.65
N GLY A 28 -13.98 -18.52 4.64
CA GLY A 28 -12.79 -18.48 3.80
C GLY A 28 -12.25 -19.89 3.51
N ASN A 29 -11.09 -19.98 2.85
CA ASN A 29 -10.39 -21.25 2.68
C ASN A 29 -9.29 -21.42 3.75
N ARG A 30 -8.91 -22.66 4.05
CA ARG A 30 -8.04 -23.02 5.20
C ARG A 30 -6.65 -22.37 5.21
N ASN A 31 -6.22 -21.74 4.11
CA ASN A 31 -4.91 -21.09 4.01
C ASN A 31 -5.00 -19.56 4.18
N GLN A 32 -6.20 -19.02 4.39
CA GLN A 32 -6.45 -17.61 4.68
C GLN A 32 -6.24 -17.29 6.17
N ALA A 33 -5.82 -16.05 6.41
CA ALA A 33 -5.65 -15.45 7.72
C ALA A 33 -6.91 -14.67 8.11
N GLY A 34 -7.37 -14.84 9.33
CA GLY A 34 -8.43 -13.99 9.88
C GLY A 34 -7.92 -12.62 10.31
N LYS A 35 -6.61 -12.49 10.57
CA LYS A 35 -5.94 -11.22 10.86
C LYS A 35 -4.45 -11.39 10.66
N MET A 36 -3.78 -10.33 10.24
CA MET A 36 -2.37 -10.32 9.94
C MET A 36 -1.87 -8.89 10.02
N LEU A 37 -0.75 -8.71 10.70
CA LEU A 37 -0.10 -7.43 10.91
C LEU A 37 1.35 -7.59 10.51
N ASN A 38 1.82 -6.79 9.56
CA ASN A 38 3.21 -6.76 9.10
C ASN A 38 3.78 -8.16 8.88
N CYS A 39 3.22 -8.95 7.97
CA CYS A 39 3.75 -10.26 7.60
C CYS A 39 4.12 -10.30 6.11
N ASP A 40 5.15 -11.04 5.77
CA ASP A 40 5.62 -11.22 4.41
C ASP A 40 5.15 -12.58 3.88
N LEU A 41 4.27 -12.55 2.88
CA LEU A 41 3.77 -13.69 2.12
C LEU A 41 4.20 -13.64 0.64
N ILE A 42 5.21 -12.83 0.31
CA ILE A 42 5.76 -12.76 -1.04
C ILE A 42 6.37 -14.11 -1.42
N ASP A 43 7.05 -14.79 -0.52
CA ASP A 43 7.52 -16.16 -0.78
C ASP A 43 6.36 -17.16 -0.57
N PRO A 44 5.89 -17.87 -1.62
CA PRO A 44 4.76 -18.78 -1.50
C PRO A 44 5.06 -20.00 -0.62
N SER A 45 6.32 -20.29 -0.29
CA SER A 45 6.72 -21.47 0.48
C SER A 45 6.55 -21.31 1.99
N GLY A 46 6.18 -20.13 2.49
CA GLY A 46 6.00 -19.92 3.92
C GLY A 46 5.54 -18.53 4.34
N LEU A 47 5.56 -18.32 5.65
CA LEU A 47 5.21 -17.09 6.35
C LEU A 47 6.44 -16.58 7.09
N THR A 48 6.65 -15.26 7.05
CA THR A 48 7.63 -14.60 7.92
C THR A 48 7.20 -13.19 8.31
N GLN A 49 8.01 -12.53 9.14
CA GLN A 49 7.84 -11.13 9.51
C GLN A 49 7.84 -10.24 8.26
N GLY A 50 6.97 -9.25 8.28
CA GLY A 50 6.92 -8.17 7.31
C GLY A 50 8.19 -7.34 7.34
N LYS A 51 8.32 -6.43 6.38
CA LYS A 51 9.51 -5.57 6.29
C LYS A 51 9.50 -4.54 7.41
N GLY A 52 10.64 -4.43 8.10
CA GLY A 52 10.92 -3.31 8.97
C GLY A 52 11.28 -2.06 8.17
N LEU A 53 11.56 -0.96 8.87
CA LEU A 53 11.94 0.31 8.28
C LEU A 53 13.32 0.76 8.75
N ALA A 54 14.12 1.26 7.83
CA ALA A 54 15.33 2.03 8.15
C ALA A 54 15.17 3.46 7.63
N THR A 55 15.18 4.43 8.54
CA THR A 55 15.23 5.86 8.20
C THR A 55 16.48 6.15 7.41
N LEU A 56 16.35 6.87 6.29
CA LEU A 56 17.52 7.28 5.52
C LEU A 56 18.35 8.30 6.29
N THR A 57 19.65 8.37 6.01
CA THR A 57 20.50 9.46 6.52
C THR A 57 19.93 10.80 6.07
N GLY A 58 19.68 11.72 7.00
CA GLY A 58 19.02 12.99 6.70
C GLY A 58 17.51 12.88 6.41
N GLY A 59 16.92 11.69 6.42
CA GLY A 59 15.51 11.43 6.14
C GLY A 59 14.59 11.59 7.34
N ASN A 60 14.90 12.51 8.26
CA ASN A 60 14.05 12.86 9.40
C ASN A 60 14.15 14.36 9.74
N GLN A 61 13.37 14.80 10.73
CA GLN A 61 13.30 16.19 11.18
C GLN A 61 14.60 16.74 11.79
N ALA A 62 15.50 15.87 12.26
CA ALA A 62 16.84 16.26 12.70
C ALA A 62 17.82 16.45 11.52
N GLY A 63 17.43 15.96 10.34
CA GLY A 63 18.20 16.06 9.11
C GLY A 63 17.58 17.06 8.12
N ASN A 64 17.40 16.60 6.89
CA ASN A 64 16.99 17.43 5.75
C ASN A 64 15.46 17.44 5.54
N LEU A 65 14.72 16.51 6.16
CA LEU A 65 13.29 16.31 5.94
C LEU A 65 12.44 17.05 6.98
N THR A 66 11.85 18.19 6.59
CA THR A 66 11.05 19.05 7.47
C THR A 66 9.58 19.14 7.08
N THR A 67 9.14 18.41 6.06
CA THR A 67 7.75 18.35 5.59
C THR A 67 7.44 16.90 5.17
N LEU A 68 6.15 16.57 5.07
CA LEU A 68 5.72 15.26 4.59
C LEU A 68 5.89 15.22 3.07
N ILE A 69 6.75 14.33 2.56
CA ILE A 69 6.83 14.04 1.13
C ILE A 69 5.53 13.36 0.68
N LYS A 70 4.86 13.94 -0.31
CA LYS A 70 3.67 13.38 -0.97
C LYS A 70 4.11 12.63 -2.23
N GLY A 71 4.58 13.34 -3.25
CA GLY A 71 5.09 12.73 -4.47
C GLY A 71 6.47 12.11 -4.28
N LEU A 72 6.63 10.85 -4.70
CA LEU A 72 7.93 10.20 -4.85
C LEU A 72 8.02 9.63 -6.27
N LEU A 73 9.09 9.97 -6.97
CA LEU A 73 9.30 9.43 -8.32
C LEU A 73 9.65 7.93 -8.23
N ASP A 74 8.85 7.09 -8.89
CA ASP A 74 9.03 5.63 -8.88
C ASP A 74 10.16 5.14 -9.81
N LYS A 75 11.04 6.05 -10.25
CA LYS A 75 12.14 5.80 -11.18
C LYS A 75 13.41 6.49 -10.71
N VAL A 76 14.55 5.86 -10.96
CA VAL A 76 15.87 6.49 -10.87
C VAL A 76 16.10 7.42 -12.06
N ILE A 77 16.60 8.62 -11.78
CA ILE A 77 16.95 9.64 -12.77
C ILE A 77 18.39 9.51 -13.21
N SER A 78 19.28 9.21 -12.26
CA SER A 78 20.67 8.86 -12.51
C SER A 78 21.12 7.83 -11.46
N ALA A 79 22.36 7.33 -11.58
CA ALA A 79 22.88 6.35 -10.64
C ALA A 79 22.71 6.83 -9.19
N ASN A 80 21.82 6.16 -8.46
CA ASN A 80 21.49 6.45 -7.05
C ASN A 80 20.79 7.79 -6.79
N LEU A 81 20.04 8.33 -7.75
CA LEU A 81 19.26 9.56 -7.53
C LEU A 81 17.82 9.42 -8.03
N THR A 82 16.89 9.73 -7.14
CA THR A 82 15.48 10.00 -7.43
C THR A 82 15.07 11.31 -6.73
N TYR A 83 13.83 11.74 -6.93
CA TYR A 83 13.29 12.94 -6.31
C TYR A 83 11.95 12.67 -5.63
N GLY A 84 11.70 13.44 -4.57
CA GLY A 84 10.41 13.53 -3.90
C GLY A 84 10.01 14.98 -3.71
N VAL A 85 8.72 15.25 -3.52
CA VAL A 85 8.21 16.60 -3.27
C VAL A 85 7.21 16.59 -2.11
N GLY A 86 7.20 17.64 -1.30
CA GLY A 86 6.20 17.82 -0.25
C GLY A 86 6.42 19.09 0.55
N GLY A 87 5.34 19.75 0.98
CA GLY A 87 5.44 21.14 1.46
C GLY A 87 6.14 22.02 0.42
N ASN A 88 6.86 23.05 0.85
CA ASN A 88 7.58 23.93 -0.08
C ASN A 88 8.95 23.37 -0.50
N ARG A 89 9.11 22.05 -0.65
CA ARG A 89 10.42 21.41 -0.85
C ARG A 89 10.43 20.32 -1.91
N LEU A 90 11.50 20.35 -2.73
CA LEU A 90 11.91 19.29 -3.64
C LEU A 90 13.16 18.58 -3.09
N TYR A 91 13.05 17.29 -2.83
CA TYR A 91 14.05 16.47 -2.14
C TYR A 91 14.83 15.60 -3.13
N PRO A 92 16.16 15.76 -3.26
CA PRO A 92 17.01 14.77 -3.90
C PRO A 92 17.22 13.58 -2.94
N ILE A 93 16.96 12.37 -3.43
CA ILE A 93 16.93 11.15 -2.62
C ILE A 93 17.83 10.10 -3.25
N SER A 94 18.65 9.44 -2.42
CA SER A 94 19.45 8.27 -2.79
C SER A 94 18.93 7.02 -2.07
N PRO A 95 19.47 5.82 -2.38
CA PRO A 95 19.06 4.59 -1.68
C PRO A 95 19.29 4.60 -0.17
N THR A 96 20.13 5.52 0.34
CA THR A 96 20.53 5.56 1.75
C THR A 96 20.40 6.93 2.40
N ALA A 97 20.15 8.01 1.65
CA ALA A 97 20.15 9.37 2.18
C ALA A 97 19.12 10.29 1.51
N VAL A 98 18.68 11.30 2.25
CA VAL A 98 17.99 12.49 1.74
C VAL A 98 19.00 13.63 1.74
N SER A 99 19.25 14.22 0.58
CA SER A 99 20.12 15.40 0.46
C SER A 99 19.39 16.69 0.83
N ILE A 100 20.12 17.80 0.93
CA ILE A 100 19.53 19.12 1.22
C ILE A 100 18.46 19.42 0.16
N PRO A 101 17.20 19.67 0.58
CA PRO A 101 16.14 19.98 -0.36
C PRO A 101 16.32 21.36 -0.96
N ARG A 102 15.69 21.54 -2.11
CA ARG A 102 15.47 22.85 -2.71
C ARG A 102 14.14 23.40 -2.20
N ILE A 103 14.12 24.69 -1.91
CA ILE A 103 12.90 25.40 -1.54
C ILE A 103 12.18 25.76 -2.85
N ILE A 104 10.88 25.44 -2.90
CA ILE A 104 9.96 25.88 -3.94
C ILE A 104 9.46 27.25 -3.50
N ASP A 105 9.70 28.28 -4.32
CA ASP A 105 9.36 29.67 -4.00
C ASP A 105 8.68 30.33 -5.20
N HIS A 106 7.35 30.42 -5.17
CA HIS A 106 6.62 31.07 -6.25
C HIS A 106 6.68 32.60 -6.06
N PRO A 107 7.17 33.38 -7.03
CA PRO A 107 7.54 34.79 -6.82
C PRO A 107 6.38 35.72 -6.43
N THR A 108 5.14 35.29 -6.62
CA THR A 108 3.93 36.06 -6.29
C THR A 108 2.94 35.31 -5.40
N ALA A 109 3.34 34.20 -4.79
CA ALA A 109 2.47 33.42 -3.91
C ALA A 109 3.24 32.92 -2.68
N VAL A 110 2.53 32.31 -1.73
CA VAL A 110 3.10 31.71 -0.53
C VAL A 110 2.35 30.43 -0.19
N GLY A 111 2.90 29.63 0.72
CA GLY A 111 2.22 28.44 1.23
C GLY A 111 2.29 27.26 0.27
N GLU A 112 3.43 27.15 -0.42
CA GLU A 112 3.73 26.09 -1.36
C GLU A 112 3.63 24.71 -0.68
N ASP A 113 2.87 23.82 -1.29
CA ASP A 113 2.68 22.45 -0.81
C ASP A 113 2.75 21.46 -1.99
N GLY A 114 3.89 20.81 -2.11
CA GLY A 114 4.22 19.83 -3.13
C GLY A 114 3.26 18.66 -3.16
N GLU A 115 2.85 18.29 -4.37
CA GLU A 115 1.84 17.28 -4.65
C GLU A 115 2.46 16.06 -5.34
N ASP A 116 3.08 16.24 -6.51
CA ASP A 116 3.61 15.14 -7.32
C ASP A 116 4.92 15.48 -8.04
N VAL A 117 5.65 14.45 -8.51
CA VAL A 117 6.92 14.60 -9.24
C VAL A 117 7.08 13.56 -10.35
N VAL A 118 7.43 14.01 -11.55
CA VAL A 118 7.65 13.16 -12.73
C VAL A 118 8.95 13.50 -13.47
N LEU A 119 9.46 12.52 -14.21
CA LEU A 119 10.55 12.71 -15.17
C LEU A 119 9.98 12.79 -16.59
N PHE A 120 10.24 13.89 -17.29
CA PHE A 120 9.82 14.07 -18.68
C PHE A 120 10.94 14.73 -19.49
N ARG A 121 11.32 14.11 -20.61
CA ARG A 121 12.39 14.59 -21.53
C ARG A 121 13.68 15.02 -20.80
N GLY A 122 14.13 14.19 -19.85
CA GLY A 122 15.37 14.42 -19.09
C GLY A 122 15.29 15.53 -18.03
N LYS A 123 14.09 16.05 -17.74
CA LYS A 123 13.86 17.10 -16.73
C LYS A 123 12.88 16.61 -15.69
N VAL A 124 13.07 17.08 -14.46
CA VAL A 124 12.17 16.82 -13.35
C VAL A 124 11.09 17.90 -13.34
N TYR A 125 9.84 17.48 -13.31
CA TYR A 125 8.69 18.34 -13.14
C TYR A 125 8.02 18.01 -11.81
N TYR A 126 7.58 19.03 -11.09
CA TYR A 126 6.90 18.85 -9.81
C TYR A 126 5.72 19.80 -9.72
N SER A 127 4.60 19.31 -9.21
CA SER A 127 3.40 20.10 -8.98
C SER A 127 3.29 20.49 -7.51
N TYR A 128 2.65 21.63 -7.25
CA TYR A 128 2.39 22.10 -5.90
C TYR A 128 1.17 23.03 -5.87
N ASN A 129 0.49 23.06 -4.73
CA ASN A 129 -0.51 24.09 -4.40
C ASN A 129 0.14 25.29 -3.73
N HIS A 130 -0.50 26.45 -3.76
CA HIS A 130 -0.13 27.67 -3.04
C HIS A 130 -1.37 28.53 -2.75
N SER A 131 -1.19 29.68 -2.08
CA SER A 131 -2.28 30.55 -1.63
C SER A 131 -3.21 31.10 -2.72
N ALA A 132 -2.84 30.99 -3.99
CA ALA A 132 -3.55 31.55 -5.14
C ALA A 132 -3.91 30.50 -6.22
N GLY A 133 -3.71 29.21 -5.94
CA GLY A 133 -3.91 28.13 -6.92
C GLY A 133 -2.86 27.05 -6.80
N GLY A 134 -2.36 26.57 -7.93
CA GLY A 134 -1.19 25.70 -8.00
C GLY A 134 -0.31 26.03 -9.22
N ASP A 135 0.87 25.42 -9.28
CA ASP A 135 1.76 25.53 -10.44
C ASP A 135 2.54 24.22 -10.65
N VAL A 136 3.25 24.15 -11.77
CA VAL A 136 4.25 23.11 -12.04
C VAL A 136 5.60 23.77 -12.22
N GLY A 137 6.53 23.41 -11.33
CA GLY A 137 7.92 23.77 -11.43
C GLY A 137 8.73 22.79 -12.27
N ARG A 138 9.94 23.20 -12.62
CA ARG A 138 10.86 22.42 -13.45
C ARG A 138 12.30 22.54 -12.97
N LEU A 139 12.95 21.39 -12.84
CA LEU A 139 14.37 21.24 -12.62
C LEU A 139 15.05 20.65 -13.86
N THR A 140 15.96 21.42 -14.46
CA THR A 140 16.90 20.93 -15.48
C THR A 140 18.22 20.56 -14.80
N LEU A 141 18.63 19.32 -14.94
CA LEU A 141 19.84 18.82 -14.30
C LEU A 141 21.10 19.46 -14.90
N PRO A 142 22.10 19.80 -14.08
CA PRO A 142 22.16 19.54 -12.63
C PRO A 142 21.52 20.60 -11.73
N ALA A 143 21.18 21.81 -12.21
CA ALA A 143 20.93 22.93 -11.28
C ALA A 143 20.01 24.08 -11.74
N THR A 144 19.33 24.03 -12.88
CA THR A 144 18.46 25.15 -13.29
C THR A 144 17.03 24.91 -12.82
N PHE A 145 16.52 25.82 -11.98
CA PHE A 145 15.18 25.77 -11.38
C PHE A 145 14.27 26.85 -11.98
N SER A 146 12.98 26.53 -12.04
CA SER A 146 11.93 27.47 -12.39
C SER A 146 10.67 26.96 -11.70
N ASP A 147 10.35 27.54 -10.54
CA ASP A 147 9.22 27.08 -9.70
C ASP A 147 7.88 27.43 -10.35
N ASN A 148 7.78 28.62 -10.95
CA ASN A 148 6.63 29.07 -11.74
C ASN A 148 6.72 28.69 -13.23
N PHE A 149 7.27 27.51 -13.54
CA PHE A 149 7.60 27.14 -14.92
C PHE A 149 6.36 27.15 -15.83
N LEU A 150 5.30 26.44 -15.45
CA LEU A 150 4.11 26.29 -16.28
C LEU A 150 3.36 27.61 -16.45
N SER A 151 3.21 28.40 -15.38
CA SER A 151 2.49 29.68 -15.45
C SER A 151 3.22 30.78 -16.23
N THR A 152 4.56 30.80 -16.22
CA THR A 152 5.34 31.96 -16.69
C THR A 152 6.20 31.69 -17.92
N PHE A 153 6.78 30.50 -18.04
CA PHE A 153 7.81 30.22 -19.05
C PHE A 153 7.30 29.45 -20.27
N VAL A 154 6.05 28.99 -20.24
CA VAL A 154 5.46 28.18 -21.29
C VAL A 154 4.44 29.00 -22.08
N PRO A 155 4.51 29.02 -23.43
CA PRO A 155 3.42 29.51 -24.27
C PRO A 155 2.07 28.89 -23.88
N GLY A 156 1.07 29.74 -23.63
CA GLY A 156 -0.22 29.31 -23.13
C GLY A 156 -0.23 28.96 -21.65
N GLY A 157 0.79 29.39 -20.88
CA GLY A 157 0.91 29.17 -19.44
C GLY A 157 -0.25 29.75 -18.63
N PHE A 158 -0.52 29.12 -17.48
CA PHE A 158 -1.61 29.45 -16.57
C PHE A 158 -1.29 28.92 -15.17
N THR A 159 -1.96 29.48 -14.17
CA THR A 159 -2.01 28.93 -12.80
C THR A 159 -3.04 27.80 -12.74
N LEU A 160 -2.68 26.72 -12.05
CA LEU A 160 -3.59 25.62 -11.74
C LEU A 160 -4.62 26.05 -10.66
N GLU A 161 -5.73 25.33 -10.58
CA GLU A 161 -6.71 25.47 -9.50
C GLU A 161 -6.15 24.94 -8.19
N ASN A 162 -6.63 25.38 -7.03
CA ASN A 162 -6.20 24.80 -5.75
C ASN A 162 -6.86 23.41 -5.55
N ALA A 163 -6.20 22.36 -6.04
CA ALA A 163 -6.73 21.00 -6.13
C ALA A 163 -5.59 19.96 -6.15
N PRO A 164 -5.88 18.65 -6.11
CA PRO A 164 -4.86 17.63 -6.35
C PRO A 164 -4.24 17.77 -7.74
N HIS A 165 -2.91 17.66 -7.82
CA HIS A 165 -2.13 17.86 -9.05
C HIS A 165 -1.25 16.68 -9.42
N GLN A 166 -1.84 15.49 -9.54
CA GLN A 166 -1.12 14.35 -10.11
C GLN A 166 -0.59 14.68 -11.51
N LEU A 167 0.64 14.29 -11.77
CA LEU A 167 1.31 14.41 -13.07
C LEU A 167 1.42 13.01 -13.69
N GLU A 168 0.97 12.85 -14.93
CA GLU A 168 1.07 11.59 -15.67
C GLU A 168 1.76 11.81 -17.00
N VAL A 169 2.82 11.05 -17.27
CA VAL A 169 3.62 11.20 -18.50
C VAL A 169 3.23 10.13 -19.51
N ALA A 170 2.73 10.53 -20.66
CA ALA A 170 2.37 9.62 -21.75
C ALA A 170 2.36 10.30 -23.12
N GLU A 171 2.64 9.53 -24.18
CA GLU A 171 2.57 9.97 -25.60
C GLU A 171 3.13 11.38 -25.85
N ASP A 172 4.33 11.68 -25.33
CA ASP A 172 5.00 12.98 -25.45
C ASP A 172 4.33 14.17 -24.72
N HIS A 173 3.46 13.88 -23.76
CA HIS A 173 2.79 14.88 -22.94
C HIS A 173 2.97 14.62 -21.44
N ILE A 174 2.81 15.68 -20.66
CA ILE A 174 2.46 15.60 -19.25
C ILE A 174 0.97 15.96 -19.14
N PHE A 175 0.16 15.02 -18.71
CA PHE A 175 -1.21 15.23 -18.27
C PHE A 175 -1.20 15.64 -16.81
N ILE A 176 -2.00 16.65 -16.45
CA ILE A 176 -1.99 17.27 -15.13
C ILE A 176 -3.42 17.30 -14.61
N ALA A 177 -3.68 16.65 -13.48
CA ALA A 177 -4.95 16.80 -12.77
C ALA A 177 -5.09 18.23 -12.25
N ASN A 178 -6.23 18.88 -12.52
CA ASN A 178 -6.41 20.30 -12.23
C ASN A 178 -7.86 20.60 -11.85
N GLY A 179 -8.26 20.19 -10.65
CA GLY A 179 -9.64 20.33 -10.17
C GLY A 179 -10.59 19.47 -11.01
N ARG A 180 -11.46 20.11 -11.80
CA ARG A 180 -12.37 19.44 -12.75
C ARG A 180 -11.82 19.31 -14.17
N PHE A 181 -10.57 19.71 -14.38
CA PHE A 181 -9.94 19.74 -15.69
C PHE A 181 -8.74 18.80 -15.76
N VAL A 182 -8.49 18.27 -16.95
CA VAL A 182 -7.16 17.78 -17.31
C VAL A 182 -6.45 18.89 -18.09
N SER A 183 -5.34 19.33 -17.52
CA SER A 183 -4.38 20.22 -18.16
C SER A 183 -3.33 19.39 -18.92
N LEU A 184 -2.73 19.96 -19.95
CA LEU A 184 -1.76 19.26 -20.79
C LEU A 184 -0.53 20.13 -21.08
N PHE A 185 0.65 19.51 -21.09
CA PHE A 185 1.90 20.13 -21.52
C PHE A 185 2.65 19.22 -22.50
N SER A 186 2.91 19.70 -23.72
CA SER A 186 3.55 18.95 -24.82
C SER A 186 5.09 18.98 -24.81
N GLY A 187 5.68 19.57 -23.77
CA GLY A 187 7.10 19.93 -23.74
C GLY A 187 7.41 21.33 -24.25
N THR A 188 6.48 21.96 -24.97
CA THR A 188 6.64 23.33 -25.50
C THR A 188 5.43 24.23 -25.28
N VAL A 189 4.21 23.70 -25.29
CA VAL A 189 2.96 24.47 -25.13
C VAL A 189 2.16 23.87 -23.98
N ALA A 190 1.54 24.74 -23.18
CA ALA A 190 0.61 24.36 -22.13
C ALA A 190 -0.83 24.63 -22.58
N THR A 191 -1.75 23.76 -22.19
CA THR A 191 -3.19 23.89 -22.44
C THR A 191 -3.92 23.74 -21.11
N ARG A 192 -4.64 24.80 -20.70
CA ARG A 192 -5.34 24.87 -19.41
C ARG A 192 -6.49 23.88 -19.29
N ILE A 193 -7.24 23.71 -20.36
CA ILE A 193 -8.41 22.84 -20.42
C ILE A 193 -8.25 21.98 -21.66
N ALA A 194 -7.58 20.84 -21.52
CA ALA A 194 -7.52 19.84 -22.57
C ALA A 194 -8.77 18.94 -22.53
N LEU A 195 -9.28 18.69 -21.32
CA LEU A 195 -10.56 18.04 -21.06
C LEU A 195 -11.23 18.68 -19.85
N ASP A 196 -12.53 18.87 -19.90
CA ASP A 196 -13.37 19.12 -18.74
C ASP A 196 -14.25 17.90 -18.43
N ILE A 197 -14.36 17.57 -17.14
CA ILE A 197 -15.36 16.63 -16.64
C ILE A 197 -16.51 17.42 -16.01
N HIS A 198 -17.46 16.70 -15.40
CA HIS A 198 -18.62 17.32 -14.77
C HIS A 198 -18.26 18.50 -13.84
N GLN A 199 -19.08 19.55 -13.85
CA GLN A 199 -18.79 20.84 -13.22
C GLN A 199 -18.56 20.77 -11.71
N ASP A 200 -19.15 19.78 -11.05
CA ASP A 200 -19.07 19.52 -9.61
C ASP A 200 -18.07 18.42 -9.24
N ALA A 201 -17.30 17.93 -10.21
CA ALA A 201 -16.34 16.86 -10.01
C ALA A 201 -14.94 17.39 -9.63
N VAL A 202 -14.21 16.62 -8.82
CA VAL A 202 -12.79 16.85 -8.54
C VAL A 202 -12.01 15.59 -8.85
N ILE A 203 -11.02 15.70 -9.75
CA ILE A 203 -10.12 14.61 -10.13
C ILE A 203 -9.30 14.17 -8.91
N GLN A 204 -9.23 12.86 -8.70
CA GLN A 204 -8.46 12.23 -7.62
C GLN A 204 -7.21 11.56 -8.14
N SER A 205 -7.28 10.96 -9.34
CA SER A 205 -6.14 10.31 -9.96
C SER A 205 -6.30 10.21 -11.47
N ILE A 206 -5.18 10.21 -12.18
CA ILE A 206 -5.07 9.98 -13.62
C ILE A 206 -3.99 8.93 -13.89
N VAL A 207 -4.23 8.04 -14.85
CA VAL A 207 -3.22 7.09 -15.34
C VAL A 207 -3.39 6.86 -16.84
N TRP A 208 -2.29 6.60 -17.54
CA TRP A 208 -2.32 6.29 -18.96
C TRP A 208 -2.13 4.80 -19.21
N THR A 209 -3.08 4.19 -19.93
CA THR A 209 -2.93 2.83 -20.44
C THR A 209 -3.84 2.58 -21.63
N GLN A 210 -3.49 1.63 -22.49
CA GLN A 210 -4.30 1.25 -23.65
C GLN A 210 -4.63 2.43 -24.58
N HIS A 211 -3.68 3.37 -24.74
CA HIS A 211 -3.87 4.63 -25.49
C HIS A 211 -5.06 5.47 -24.99
N ARG A 212 -5.32 5.41 -23.68
CA ARG A 212 -6.36 6.16 -22.99
C ARG A 212 -5.85 6.71 -21.67
N LEU A 213 -6.29 7.92 -21.36
CA LEU A 213 -6.22 8.48 -20.03
C LEU A 213 -7.45 8.03 -19.24
N TRP A 214 -7.21 7.35 -18.13
CA TRP A 214 -8.23 6.95 -17.17
C TRP A 214 -8.20 7.93 -16.01
N ILE A 215 -9.35 8.51 -15.67
CA ILE A 215 -9.45 9.65 -14.77
C ILE A 215 -10.47 9.30 -13.68
N SER A 216 -10.03 9.12 -12.43
CA SER A 216 -10.94 8.96 -11.30
C SER A 216 -11.31 10.34 -10.76
N ALA A 217 -12.60 10.55 -10.47
CA ALA A 217 -13.08 11.78 -9.86
C ALA A 217 -14.28 11.52 -8.93
N ASN A 218 -14.58 12.49 -8.07
CA ASN A 218 -15.73 12.43 -7.17
C ASN A 218 -16.66 13.64 -7.36
N ARG A 219 -17.98 13.39 -7.35
CA ARG A 219 -19.04 14.40 -7.37
C ARG A 219 -19.98 14.30 -6.16
N PRO A 220 -20.51 15.44 -5.72
CA PRO A 220 -19.76 16.54 -5.11
C PRO A 220 -19.11 16.04 -3.81
N ASN A 221 -17.91 16.52 -3.48
CA ASN A 221 -17.18 16.17 -2.26
C ASN A 221 -17.82 16.82 -1.01
N ILE A 222 -19.10 16.54 -0.75
CA ILE A 222 -19.80 16.96 0.46
C ILE A 222 -19.42 15.97 1.56
N GLY A 223 -18.82 16.46 2.64
CA GLY A 223 -18.55 15.64 3.82
C GLY A 223 -19.84 15.02 4.39
N GLY A 224 -19.74 13.80 4.92
CA GLY A 224 -20.86 13.03 5.49
C GLY A 224 -21.33 11.88 4.60
N ASN A 225 -22.36 11.14 5.07
CA ASN A 225 -22.92 9.95 4.40
C ASN A 225 -23.80 10.27 3.17
N ASN A 226 -23.57 11.41 2.51
CA ASN A 226 -24.28 11.73 1.27
C ASN A 226 -23.88 10.75 0.17
N LYS A 227 -24.75 10.56 -0.83
CA LYS A 227 -24.49 9.74 -2.02
C LYS A 227 -23.35 10.35 -2.85
N MET A 228 -22.11 10.18 -2.40
CA MET A 228 -20.94 10.49 -3.23
C MET A 228 -21.00 9.61 -4.47
N ILE A 229 -20.81 10.24 -5.62
CA ILE A 229 -20.74 9.57 -6.91
C ILE A 229 -19.30 9.66 -7.37
N GLY A 230 -18.54 8.59 -7.09
CA GLY A 230 -17.27 8.33 -7.74
C GLY A 230 -17.50 8.01 -9.21
N SER A 231 -16.57 8.38 -10.07
CA SER A 231 -16.63 8.08 -11.49
C SER A 231 -15.22 7.86 -12.03
N VAL A 232 -15.09 6.98 -13.02
CA VAL A 232 -13.90 6.87 -13.86
C VAL A 232 -14.27 7.30 -15.27
N TYR A 233 -13.63 8.35 -15.76
CA TYR A 233 -13.77 8.80 -17.15
C TYR A 233 -12.65 8.22 -17.98
N VAL A 234 -12.97 7.84 -19.22
CA VAL A 234 -12.01 7.35 -20.20
C VAL A 234 -11.88 8.36 -21.31
N TRP A 235 -10.65 8.78 -21.64
CA TRP A 235 -10.39 9.78 -22.64
C TRP A 235 -9.21 9.40 -23.52
N ASN A 236 -9.24 9.75 -24.80
CA ASN A 236 -8.20 9.40 -25.76
C ASN A 236 -7.04 10.42 -25.85
N GLY A 237 -7.04 11.45 -25.00
CA GLY A 237 -5.97 12.44 -24.96
C GLY A 237 -6.12 13.63 -25.92
N PHE A 238 -7.12 13.62 -26.82
CA PHE A 238 -7.30 14.69 -27.81
C PHE A 238 -8.75 15.09 -28.09
N ALA A 239 -9.73 14.22 -27.83
CA ALA A 239 -11.14 14.54 -28.06
C ALA A 239 -11.60 15.67 -27.14
N ARG A 240 -12.62 16.43 -27.57
CA ARG A 240 -13.19 17.52 -26.76
C ARG A 240 -13.97 17.06 -25.53
N SER A 241 -14.28 15.77 -25.44
CA SER A 241 -15.01 15.17 -24.33
C SER A 241 -14.50 13.75 -24.09
N TRP A 242 -14.86 13.18 -22.95
CA TRP A 242 -14.57 11.81 -22.59
C TRP A 242 -15.40 10.83 -23.43
N GLU A 243 -14.89 9.62 -23.62
CA GLU A 243 -15.54 8.56 -24.40
C GLU A 243 -16.53 7.76 -23.55
N GLU A 244 -16.16 7.48 -22.30
CA GLU A 244 -16.94 6.66 -21.37
C GLU A 244 -16.93 7.27 -19.94
N GLU A 245 -18.01 7.07 -19.20
CA GLU A 245 -18.11 7.34 -17.76
C GLU A 245 -18.56 6.06 -17.04
N ILE A 246 -17.68 5.51 -16.20
CA ILE A 246 -17.98 4.37 -15.35
C ILE A 246 -18.32 4.89 -13.95
N ARG A 247 -19.59 4.76 -13.54
CA ARG A 247 -20.05 5.26 -12.24
C ARG A 247 -19.78 4.26 -11.12
N ILE A 248 -19.36 4.80 -9.98
CA ILE A 248 -19.08 4.06 -8.75
C ILE A 248 -20.12 4.48 -7.72
N THR A 249 -20.78 3.49 -7.12
CA THR A 249 -21.67 3.72 -5.98
C THR A 249 -20.83 3.89 -4.70
N GLY A 250 -20.28 5.10 -4.51
CA GLY A 250 -19.35 5.40 -3.44
C GLY A 250 -18.31 6.45 -3.85
N ARG A 251 -17.08 6.33 -3.35
CA ARG A 251 -15.97 7.27 -3.63
C ARG A 251 -14.87 6.60 -4.44
N ALA A 252 -14.38 7.29 -5.46
CA ALA A 252 -13.17 6.90 -6.19
C ALA A 252 -11.91 7.43 -5.45
N GLY A 253 -10.85 6.63 -5.46
CA GLY A 253 -9.51 6.99 -4.95
C GLY A 253 -8.46 6.92 -6.07
N ALA A 254 -7.28 6.40 -5.73
CA ALA A 254 -6.19 6.21 -6.69
C ALA A 254 -6.54 5.27 -7.84
N LEU A 255 -5.98 5.56 -9.01
CA LEU A 255 -5.84 4.62 -10.11
C LEU A 255 -4.40 4.10 -10.16
N TYR A 256 -4.21 2.88 -10.65
CA TYR A 256 -2.88 2.32 -10.87
C TYR A 256 -2.87 1.40 -12.08
N VAL A 257 -1.79 1.40 -12.85
CA VAL A 257 -1.65 0.53 -14.04
C VAL A 257 -0.59 -0.51 -13.78
N LYS A 258 -0.95 -1.78 -13.95
CA LYS A 258 0.01 -2.88 -13.90
C LYS A 258 -0.23 -3.83 -15.07
N GLY A 259 0.82 -4.08 -15.85
CA GLY A 259 0.74 -4.97 -17.02
C GLY A 259 -0.30 -4.51 -18.06
N GLY A 260 -0.52 -3.21 -18.21
CA GLY A 260 -1.53 -2.65 -19.14
C GLY A 260 -2.98 -2.77 -18.65
N VAL A 261 -3.18 -3.19 -17.39
CA VAL A 261 -4.51 -3.32 -16.77
C VAL A 261 -4.70 -2.16 -15.79
N PRO A 262 -5.79 -1.38 -15.92
CA PRO A 262 -6.15 -0.35 -14.95
C PRO A 262 -6.81 -0.95 -13.70
N TYR A 263 -6.27 -0.58 -12.54
CA TYR A 263 -6.79 -0.91 -11.22
C TYR A 263 -7.35 0.36 -10.57
N LEU A 264 -8.39 0.18 -9.77
CA LEU A 264 -9.09 1.24 -9.07
C LEU A 264 -9.16 0.94 -7.58
N PHE A 265 -8.77 1.91 -6.77
CA PHE A 265 -9.10 1.95 -5.36
C PHE A 265 -10.38 2.75 -5.17
N TYR A 266 -11.38 2.17 -4.49
CA TYR A 266 -12.64 2.86 -4.24
C TYR A 266 -13.28 2.42 -2.92
N GLN A 267 -14.14 3.25 -2.37
CA GLN A 267 -14.87 3.00 -1.14
C GLN A 267 -16.36 2.91 -1.47
N ASP A 268 -17.03 1.84 -1.06
CA ASP A 268 -18.48 1.71 -1.29
C ASP A 268 -19.32 2.52 -0.28
N LEU A 269 -20.64 2.49 -0.41
CA LEU A 269 -21.55 3.22 0.50
C LEU A 269 -21.51 2.74 1.95
N THR A 270 -20.94 1.56 2.23
CA THR A 270 -20.78 1.04 3.59
C THR A 270 -19.50 1.56 4.24
N GLY A 271 -18.66 2.29 3.49
CA GLY A 271 -17.37 2.77 3.95
C GLY A 271 -16.25 1.74 3.81
N VAL A 272 -16.50 0.58 3.18
CA VAL A 272 -15.46 -0.44 2.96
C VAL A 272 -14.60 -0.07 1.76
N SER A 273 -13.30 0.05 2.00
CA SER A 273 -12.30 0.30 0.95
C SER A 273 -11.99 -0.98 0.18
N LYS A 274 -11.84 -0.84 -1.13
CA LYS A 274 -11.72 -1.95 -2.08
C LYS A 274 -10.68 -1.66 -3.15
N LEU A 275 -10.02 -2.72 -3.58
CA LEU A 275 -9.23 -2.77 -4.81
C LEU A 275 -10.05 -3.54 -5.85
N ALA A 276 -10.22 -2.93 -7.02
CA ALA A 276 -10.92 -3.51 -8.15
C ALA A 276 -10.08 -3.42 -9.43
N VAL A 277 -10.41 -4.28 -10.38
CA VAL A 277 -9.98 -4.15 -11.78
C VAL A 277 -11.09 -3.50 -12.58
N ILE A 278 -10.71 -2.61 -13.51
CA ILE A 278 -11.64 -2.10 -14.50
C ILE A 278 -11.56 -2.99 -15.74
N ASP A 279 -12.66 -3.67 -16.07
CA ASP A 279 -12.79 -4.62 -17.17
C ASP A 279 -13.88 -4.11 -18.13
N GLY A 280 -13.45 -3.41 -19.18
CA GLY A 280 -14.34 -2.63 -20.02
C GLY A 280 -15.07 -1.54 -19.22
N VAL A 281 -16.40 -1.62 -19.19
CA VAL A 281 -17.28 -0.70 -18.46
C VAL A 281 -17.64 -1.19 -17.05
N GLN A 282 -17.09 -2.34 -16.63
CA GLN A 282 -17.40 -2.95 -15.34
C GLN A 282 -16.26 -2.77 -14.34
N ILE A 283 -16.63 -2.53 -13.09
CA ILE A 283 -15.71 -2.56 -11.95
C ILE A 283 -15.90 -3.90 -11.26
N ARG A 284 -14.84 -4.72 -11.26
CA ARG A 284 -14.84 -6.03 -10.62
C ARG A 284 -13.96 -6.00 -9.38
N ASP A 285 -14.60 -6.14 -8.23
CA ASP A 285 -13.92 -6.22 -6.93
C ASP A 285 -12.93 -7.39 -6.92
N LEU A 286 -11.70 -7.10 -6.48
CA LEU A 286 -10.67 -8.11 -6.25
C LEU A 286 -10.55 -8.42 -4.77
N THR A 287 -10.54 -7.39 -3.92
CA THR A 287 -10.47 -7.54 -2.46
C THR A 287 -10.94 -6.27 -1.75
N SER A 288 -11.36 -6.44 -0.50
CA SER A 288 -11.58 -5.34 0.45
C SER A 288 -10.39 -5.21 1.40
N PHE A 289 -10.15 -4.02 1.92
CA PHE A 289 -9.10 -3.75 2.90
C PHE A 289 -9.56 -2.72 3.95
N GLU A 290 -8.89 -2.72 5.10
CA GLU A 290 -9.15 -1.76 6.19
C GLU A 290 -8.42 -0.43 5.95
N GLY A 291 -9.04 0.66 6.39
CA GLY A 291 -8.48 2.01 6.37
C GLY A 291 -8.92 2.85 5.17
N ASP A 292 -8.22 3.95 4.96
CA ASP A 292 -8.60 4.99 3.99
C ASP A 292 -8.20 4.64 2.55
N LEU A 293 -8.83 5.32 1.60
CA LEU A 293 -8.42 5.23 0.20
C LEU A 293 -7.01 5.79 0.02
N PRO A 294 -6.09 5.04 -0.64
CA PRO A 294 -4.81 5.59 -1.00
C PRO A 294 -5.00 6.76 -1.96
N ARG A 295 -4.17 7.79 -1.80
CA ARG A 295 -3.96 8.83 -2.81
C ARG A 295 -3.05 8.30 -3.92
N TYR A 296 -3.03 8.98 -5.06
CA TYR A 296 -2.25 8.56 -6.23
C TYR A 296 -0.76 8.32 -5.93
N TYR A 297 -0.16 9.13 -5.06
CA TYR A 297 1.24 8.99 -4.64
C TYR A 297 1.49 7.91 -3.57
N GLN A 298 0.45 7.19 -3.14
CA GLN A 298 0.50 6.16 -2.09
C GLN A 298 0.42 4.74 -2.65
N VAL A 299 0.59 4.57 -3.97
CA VAL A 299 0.50 3.29 -4.67
C VAL A 299 1.77 3.08 -5.50
N SER A 300 2.34 1.88 -5.46
CA SER A 300 3.53 1.49 -6.22
C SER A 300 3.53 -0.04 -6.45
N GLU A 301 4.63 -0.58 -6.96
CA GLU A 301 4.83 -2.00 -7.20
C GLU A 301 6.08 -2.51 -6.48
N TYR A 302 5.98 -3.72 -5.92
CA TYR A 302 7.11 -4.42 -5.33
C TYR A 302 7.03 -5.92 -5.59
N LYS A 303 8.05 -6.48 -6.25
CA LYS A 303 8.19 -7.92 -6.52
C LYS A 303 6.93 -8.55 -7.16
N GLY A 304 6.31 -7.85 -8.09
CA GLY A 304 5.10 -8.33 -8.76
C GLY A 304 3.82 -8.19 -7.92
N PHE A 305 3.83 -7.42 -6.83
CA PHE A 305 2.63 -7.04 -6.07
C PHE A 305 2.36 -5.55 -6.24
N ILE A 306 1.10 -5.18 -6.39
CA ILE A 306 0.65 -3.80 -6.18
C ILE A 306 0.74 -3.56 -4.68
N ILE A 307 1.48 -2.54 -4.26
CA ILE A 307 1.55 -2.12 -2.87
C ILE A 307 0.92 -0.75 -2.69
N TRP A 308 0.23 -0.53 -1.58
CA TRP A 308 -0.34 0.77 -1.26
C TRP A 308 -0.35 1.04 0.23
N SER A 309 -0.31 2.32 0.58
CA SER A 309 -0.50 2.79 1.95
C SER A 309 -1.96 3.10 2.24
N SER A 310 -2.45 2.64 3.38
CA SER A 310 -3.76 2.98 3.95
C SER A 310 -3.58 3.18 5.46
N GLY A 311 -3.75 4.42 5.92
CA GLY A 311 -3.36 4.82 7.28
C GLY A 311 -1.88 4.57 7.54
N ASN A 312 -1.56 3.75 8.55
CA ASN A 312 -0.19 3.33 8.88
C ASN A 312 0.22 1.97 8.28
N ARG A 313 -0.58 1.39 7.39
CA ARG A 313 -0.40 0.03 6.88
C ARG A 313 -0.05 0.05 5.41
N ILE A 314 0.96 -0.72 5.02
CA ILE A 314 1.27 -1.00 3.63
C ILE A 314 0.74 -2.38 3.29
N PHE A 315 -0.29 -2.41 2.45
CA PHE A 315 -0.86 -3.63 1.91
C PHE A 315 -0.13 -4.04 0.63
N ALA A 316 -0.16 -5.35 0.35
CA ALA A 316 0.29 -5.92 -0.90
C ALA A 316 -0.83 -6.77 -1.51
N PHE A 317 -1.11 -6.57 -2.79
CA PHE A 317 -2.04 -7.38 -3.58
C PHE A 317 -1.41 -7.92 -4.86
N GLY A 318 -1.64 -9.20 -5.12
CA GLY A 318 -1.22 -9.85 -6.35
C GLY A 318 -0.67 -11.24 -6.10
N ALA A 319 0.16 -11.71 -7.01
CA ALA A 319 0.82 -12.99 -6.88
C ALA A 319 2.18 -12.92 -7.57
N VAL A 320 3.16 -13.68 -7.05
CA VAL A 320 4.50 -13.78 -7.65
C VAL A 320 4.43 -14.35 -9.07
N LEU A 321 3.46 -15.25 -9.31
CA LEU A 321 3.24 -15.90 -10.59
C LEU A 321 1.82 -15.59 -11.06
N PRO A 322 1.61 -15.23 -12.34
CA PRO A 322 0.27 -14.92 -12.88
C PRO A 322 -0.77 -16.04 -12.75
N LYS A 323 -0.31 -17.29 -12.56
CA LYS A 323 -1.16 -18.48 -12.40
C LYS A 323 -1.60 -18.75 -10.96
N LEU A 324 -1.01 -18.05 -9.98
CA LEU A 324 -1.38 -18.19 -8.58
C LEU A 324 -2.54 -17.24 -8.25
N PRO A 325 -3.42 -17.61 -7.30
CA PRO A 325 -4.48 -16.72 -6.86
C PRO A 325 -3.89 -15.43 -6.26
N GLY A 326 -4.57 -14.31 -6.47
CA GLY A 326 -4.21 -13.04 -5.85
C GLY A 326 -4.30 -13.12 -4.33
N LEU A 327 -3.30 -12.55 -3.66
CA LEU A 327 -3.14 -12.54 -2.21
C LEU A 327 -3.27 -11.11 -1.73
N LEU A 328 -4.08 -10.87 -0.71
CA LEU A 328 -4.03 -9.61 0.04
C LEU A 328 -3.37 -9.87 1.39
N PHE A 329 -2.38 -9.06 1.74
CA PHE A 329 -1.78 -9.07 3.08
C PHE A 329 -1.21 -7.71 3.49
N GLN A 330 -1.09 -7.46 4.78
CA GLN A 330 -0.36 -6.30 5.29
C GLN A 330 1.13 -6.64 5.34
N LEU A 331 1.90 -6.08 4.40
CA LEU A 331 3.32 -6.35 4.20
C LEU A 331 4.21 -5.61 5.21
N ALA A 332 3.88 -4.37 5.53
CA ALA A 332 4.68 -3.51 6.40
C ALA A 332 3.85 -2.39 7.02
N SER A 333 4.49 -1.63 7.91
CA SER A 333 3.99 -0.36 8.42
C SER A 333 4.63 0.79 7.64
N THR A 334 3.93 1.92 7.48
CA THR A 334 4.58 3.20 7.11
C THR A 334 5.36 3.80 8.29
N GLY A 335 5.10 3.25 9.48
CA GLY A 335 5.74 3.50 10.75
C GLY A 335 5.18 4.69 11.53
N TRP A 336 4.36 5.56 10.93
CA TRP A 336 3.55 6.57 11.63
C TRP A 336 2.18 6.70 10.96
N VAL A 337 1.21 7.33 11.64
CA VAL A 337 -0.20 7.35 11.21
C VAL A 337 -0.42 8.10 9.90
N ASN A 338 0.23 9.25 9.70
CA ASN A 338 0.06 10.04 8.49
C ASN A 338 1.04 9.57 7.43
N SER A 339 0.58 8.72 6.51
CA SER A 339 1.42 8.26 5.39
C SER A 339 1.52 9.30 4.28
N GLY A 340 2.73 9.45 3.74
CA GLY A 340 3.03 10.25 2.55
C GLY A 340 3.25 9.36 1.34
N GLY A 341 4.19 9.73 0.48
CA GLY A 341 4.56 8.98 -0.72
C GLY A 341 5.02 7.56 -0.45
N LEU A 342 4.67 6.63 -1.35
CA LEU A 342 5.15 5.26 -1.43
C LEU A 342 5.71 4.99 -2.84
N SER A 343 6.95 4.54 -2.93
CA SER A 343 7.59 4.21 -4.22
C SER A 343 8.70 3.17 -4.03
N ALA A 344 9.15 2.51 -5.09
CA ALA A 344 10.27 1.57 -5.08
C ALA A 344 11.34 1.90 -6.15
N PRO A 345 11.86 3.15 -6.24
CA PRO A 345 12.74 3.60 -7.32
C PRO A 345 14.07 2.84 -7.40
N PHE A 346 14.50 2.24 -6.29
CA PHE A 346 15.75 1.47 -6.20
C PHE A 346 15.48 -0.04 -6.05
N GLY A 347 14.30 -0.53 -6.44
CA GLY A 347 13.86 -1.91 -6.25
C GLY A 347 13.55 -2.30 -4.80
N VAL A 348 13.65 -1.36 -3.87
CA VAL A 348 13.28 -1.49 -2.47
C VAL A 348 12.26 -0.40 -2.15
N PRO A 349 11.08 -0.74 -1.59
CA PRO A 349 10.08 0.26 -1.25
C PRO A 349 10.59 1.26 -0.22
N MET A 350 10.16 2.50 -0.41
CA MET A 350 10.41 3.64 0.44
C MET A 350 9.09 4.33 0.71
N THR A 351 8.89 4.73 1.96
CA THR A 351 7.66 5.36 2.42
C THR A 351 7.98 6.61 3.22
N ALA A 352 7.28 7.70 2.91
CA ALA A 352 7.25 8.88 3.75
C ALA A 352 6.13 8.74 4.79
N SER A 353 6.34 9.32 5.98
CA SER A 353 5.35 9.33 7.05
C SER A 353 5.55 10.54 7.97
N ALA A 354 4.50 10.98 8.67
CA ALA A 354 4.55 12.03 9.68
C ALA A 354 3.76 11.70 10.97
N GLU A 355 4.19 12.29 12.09
CA GLU A 355 3.44 12.35 13.35
C GLU A 355 3.66 13.73 13.99
N GLY A 356 2.65 14.60 13.89
CA GLY A 356 2.77 16.01 14.25
C GLY A 356 3.85 16.71 13.41
N VAL A 357 4.90 17.21 14.07
CA VAL A 357 6.05 17.89 13.43
C VAL A 357 7.21 16.93 13.12
N ASN A 358 7.06 15.64 13.42
CA ASN A 358 8.08 14.64 13.10
C ASN A 358 7.83 14.11 11.70
N PHE A 359 8.88 14.13 10.86
CA PHE A 359 8.84 13.65 9.49
C PHE A 359 9.88 12.55 9.30
N ARG A 360 9.55 11.56 8.46
CA ARG A 360 10.44 10.45 8.16
C ARG A 360 10.27 10.01 6.72
N LEU A 361 11.40 9.76 6.06
CA LEU A 361 11.49 8.96 4.85
C LEU A 361 12.34 7.73 5.19
N ALA A 362 11.73 6.55 5.06
CA ALA A 362 12.37 5.29 5.39
C ALA A 362 12.25 4.30 4.23
N ARG A 363 13.22 3.40 4.11
CA ARG A 363 13.18 2.27 3.19
C ARG A 363 12.86 0.97 3.93
N PHE A 364 12.32 0.01 3.21
CA PHE A 364 12.18 -1.35 3.72
C PHE A 364 13.55 -1.93 4.06
N SER A 365 13.70 -2.41 5.29
CA SER A 365 14.95 -2.93 5.83
C SER A 365 14.69 -3.86 7.00
N GLY A 366 15.38 -5.00 7.04
CA GLY A 366 15.22 -5.99 8.10
C GLY A 366 13.77 -6.47 8.24
N PHE A 367 13.38 -6.78 9.47
CA PHE A 367 12.08 -7.34 9.82
C PHE A 367 11.35 -6.47 10.86
N GLU A 368 10.04 -6.36 10.73
CA GLU A 368 9.18 -5.74 11.73
C GLU A 368 8.94 -6.73 12.86
N THR A 369 9.18 -6.29 14.11
CA THR A 369 8.93 -7.14 15.28
C THR A 369 7.47 -7.06 15.70
N ASN A 370 6.79 -5.92 15.53
CA ASN A 370 5.34 -5.83 15.72
C ASN A 370 4.59 -6.50 14.55
N SER A 371 4.71 -7.83 14.49
CA SER A 371 4.23 -8.67 13.42
C SER A 371 3.45 -9.84 14.01
N ASN A 372 2.27 -10.12 13.46
CA ASN A 372 1.48 -11.27 13.86
C ASN A 372 0.65 -11.81 12.70
N TRP A 373 0.37 -13.10 12.78
CA TRP A 373 -0.50 -13.80 11.85
C TRP A 373 -1.49 -14.65 12.64
N LYS A 374 -2.77 -14.63 12.26
CA LYS A 374 -3.84 -15.39 12.89
C LYS A 374 -4.59 -16.19 11.83
N SER A 375 -4.65 -17.51 12.01
CA SER A 375 -5.48 -18.36 11.15
C SER A 375 -6.96 -18.00 11.28
N MET A 376 -7.78 -18.43 10.32
CA MET A 376 -9.22 -18.55 10.56
C MET A 376 -9.51 -19.50 11.73
N LEU A 377 -10.74 -19.47 12.23
CA LEU A 377 -11.21 -20.48 13.18
C LEU A 377 -11.20 -21.87 12.54
N VAL A 378 -10.56 -22.81 13.23
CA VAL A 378 -10.61 -24.24 12.98
C VAL A 378 -11.84 -24.78 13.69
N ASP A 379 -12.81 -25.21 12.88
CA ASP A 379 -14.01 -25.86 13.39
C ASP A 379 -13.70 -27.29 13.85
N ILE A 380 -13.80 -27.50 15.17
CA ILE A 380 -13.75 -28.83 15.80
C ILE A 380 -15.04 -29.14 16.57
N SER A 381 -16.09 -28.34 16.35
CA SER A 381 -17.40 -28.50 16.99
C SER A 381 -18.18 -29.73 16.52
N LYS A 382 -17.65 -30.49 15.55
CA LYS A 382 -18.26 -31.74 15.05
C LYS A 382 -18.33 -32.86 16.07
N SER A 383 -17.79 -32.69 17.28
CA SER A 383 -17.99 -33.64 18.37
C SER A 383 -19.36 -33.46 19.02
N LYS A 384 -19.90 -34.55 19.58
CA LYS A 384 -21.16 -34.51 20.35
C LYS A 384 -21.12 -33.54 21.53
N THR A 385 -19.93 -33.21 22.03
CA THR A 385 -19.71 -32.33 23.19
C THR A 385 -19.37 -30.89 22.80
N GLY A 386 -19.18 -30.60 21.50
CA GLY A 386 -18.68 -29.31 21.03
C GLY A 386 -17.23 -29.00 21.47
N LYS A 387 -16.49 -30.01 21.96
CA LYS A 387 -15.09 -29.92 22.39
C LYS A 387 -14.23 -31.00 21.72
N GLY A 388 -12.98 -30.68 21.45
CA GLY A 388 -11.93 -31.64 21.09
C GLY A 388 -10.71 -31.48 21.99
N PHE A 389 -9.87 -32.50 22.03
CA PHE A 389 -8.61 -32.50 22.77
C PHE A 389 -7.44 -32.33 21.80
N ILE A 390 -6.64 -31.28 21.97
CA ILE A 390 -5.45 -31.00 21.16
C ILE A 390 -4.27 -31.74 21.76
N GLU A 391 -3.78 -32.76 21.06
CA GLU A 391 -2.68 -33.62 21.51
C GLU A 391 -1.34 -33.04 21.06
N LYS A 392 -1.26 -32.62 19.79
CA LYS A 392 0.02 -32.28 19.17
C LYS A 392 -0.11 -31.08 18.23
N VAL A 393 0.92 -30.23 18.24
CA VAL A 393 1.14 -29.19 17.23
C VAL A 393 2.55 -29.37 16.65
N ILE A 394 2.64 -29.59 15.34
CA ILE A 394 3.90 -29.73 14.61
C ILE A 394 4.08 -28.51 13.73
N VAL A 395 5.19 -27.79 13.89
CA VAL A 395 5.54 -26.63 13.07
C VAL A 395 6.81 -26.93 12.30
N ASN A 396 6.76 -26.81 10.98
CA ASN A 396 7.93 -26.92 10.11
C ASN A 396 8.39 -25.52 9.72
N PHE A 397 9.69 -25.27 9.78
CA PHE A 397 10.31 -23.97 9.50
C PHE A 397 11.69 -24.16 8.85
N ASN A 398 12.29 -23.09 8.33
CA ASN A 398 13.68 -23.12 7.83
C ASN A 398 14.68 -23.05 8.98
N PRO A 399 15.93 -23.53 8.81
CA PRO A 399 16.97 -23.34 9.81
C PRO A 399 17.07 -21.88 10.25
N MET A 400 17.11 -21.64 11.57
CA MET A 400 17.13 -20.30 12.16
C MET A 400 18.56 -19.79 12.33
N ALA A 401 18.73 -18.47 12.29
CA ALA A 401 19.95 -17.79 12.71
C ALA A 401 19.85 -17.29 14.17
N VAL A 402 20.99 -16.95 14.77
CA VAL A 402 21.07 -16.47 16.16
C VAL A 402 20.12 -15.28 16.38
N GLY A 403 19.29 -15.37 17.41
CA GLY A 403 18.32 -14.34 17.78
C GLY A 403 16.96 -14.44 17.08
N ALA A 404 16.77 -15.32 16.10
CA ALA A 404 15.45 -15.56 15.52
C ALA A 404 14.50 -16.19 16.56
N ARG A 405 13.27 -15.68 16.63
CA ARG A 405 12.21 -16.15 17.54
C ARG A 405 10.81 -15.86 16.99
N VAL A 406 9.88 -16.77 17.26
CA VAL A 406 8.43 -16.57 17.12
C VAL A 406 7.71 -17.27 18.27
N ASP A 407 6.70 -16.62 18.82
CA ASP A 407 5.79 -17.20 19.81
C ASP A 407 4.53 -17.72 19.10
N ILE A 408 4.00 -18.83 19.59
CA ILE A 408 2.83 -19.51 19.04
C ILE A 408 1.74 -19.53 20.10
N ARG A 409 0.51 -19.24 19.71
CA ARG A 409 -0.66 -19.36 20.60
C ARG A 409 -1.76 -20.18 19.96
N LEU A 410 -2.47 -20.92 20.80
CA LEU A 410 -3.77 -21.47 20.46
C LEU A 410 -4.80 -20.67 21.25
N ASN A 411 -5.69 -19.98 20.54
CA ASN A 411 -6.76 -19.18 21.13
C ASN A 411 -8.10 -19.78 20.73
N CYS A 412 -9.02 -19.95 21.68
CA CYS A 412 -10.38 -20.38 21.36
C CYS A 412 -11.26 -19.21 20.91
N ASP A 413 -12.40 -19.54 20.32
CA ASP A 413 -13.47 -18.63 19.92
C ASP A 413 -14.08 -17.81 21.09
N LEU A 414 -13.84 -18.22 22.34
CA LEU A 414 -14.19 -17.46 23.55
C LEU A 414 -13.17 -16.37 23.90
N GLY A 415 -12.21 -16.07 23.04
CA GLY A 415 -11.20 -15.04 23.27
C GLY A 415 -10.10 -15.41 24.27
N THR A 416 -10.07 -16.66 24.74
CA THR A 416 -9.11 -17.13 25.75
C THR A 416 -7.94 -17.88 25.10
N SER A 417 -6.72 -17.61 25.58
CA SER A 417 -5.55 -18.41 25.22
C SER A 417 -5.57 -19.73 25.98
N ILE A 418 -5.60 -20.83 25.24
CA ILE A 418 -5.61 -22.19 25.81
C ILE A 418 -4.21 -22.78 25.91
N TRP A 419 -3.27 -22.30 25.08
CA TRP A 419 -1.88 -22.76 25.10
C TRP A 419 -0.93 -21.76 24.43
N THR A 420 0.31 -21.71 24.92
CA THR A 420 1.40 -20.95 24.32
C THR A 420 2.66 -21.79 24.17
N GLY A 421 3.45 -21.50 23.14
CA GLY A 421 4.78 -22.08 22.93
C GLY A 421 5.70 -21.08 22.23
N THR A 422 6.99 -21.42 22.15
CA THR A 422 8.01 -20.58 21.52
C THR A 422 8.87 -21.43 20.59
N ILE A 423 9.18 -20.92 19.41
CA ILE A 423 10.26 -21.40 18.55
C ILE A 423 11.36 -20.34 18.58
N SER A 424 12.59 -20.71 18.91
CA SER A 424 13.72 -19.77 18.86
C SER A 424 15.05 -20.47 18.64
N HIS A 425 16.01 -19.76 18.04
CA HIS A 425 17.37 -20.30 17.89
C HIS A 425 18.02 -20.65 19.25
N ALA A 426 17.73 -19.88 20.30
CA ALA A 426 18.29 -20.13 21.63
C ALA A 426 17.81 -21.46 22.25
N LEU A 427 16.59 -21.89 21.96
CA LEU A 427 16.01 -23.13 22.49
C LEU A 427 16.14 -24.31 21.53
N ASP A 428 16.07 -24.04 20.22
CA ASP A 428 15.89 -25.05 19.19
C ASP A 428 17.08 -25.14 18.20
N GLY A 429 18.06 -24.25 18.31
CA GLY A 429 19.25 -24.21 17.45
C GLY A 429 18.88 -24.10 15.97
N THR A 430 19.44 -25.02 15.16
CA THR A 430 19.23 -25.11 13.70
C THR A 430 18.16 -26.13 13.30
N ALA A 431 17.30 -26.53 14.24
CA ALA A 431 16.18 -27.42 13.94
C ALA A 431 15.31 -26.87 12.80
N ILE A 432 14.62 -27.76 12.09
CA ILE A 432 13.71 -27.42 10.99
C ILE A 432 12.25 -27.81 11.28
N GLN A 433 12.02 -28.38 12.45
CA GLN A 433 10.74 -28.83 12.95
C GLN A 433 10.72 -28.73 14.46
N LYS A 434 9.58 -28.33 15.02
CA LYS A 434 9.31 -28.40 16.45
C LYS A 434 7.96 -29.05 16.69
N ILE A 435 7.94 -29.98 17.64
CA ILE A 435 6.75 -30.69 18.08
C ILE A 435 6.40 -30.19 19.48
N PHE A 436 5.18 -29.70 19.62
CA PHE A 436 4.59 -29.33 20.90
C PHE A 436 3.50 -30.33 21.26
N ASN A 437 3.33 -30.57 22.56
CA ASN A 437 2.25 -31.42 23.09
C ASN A 437 1.37 -30.59 24.05
N PRO A 438 0.45 -29.75 23.54
CA PRO A 438 -0.38 -28.90 24.38
C PRO A 438 -1.18 -29.67 25.42
N ASN A 439 -1.76 -30.82 25.03
CA ASN A 439 -2.62 -31.64 25.88
C ASN A 439 -3.74 -30.81 26.55
N ARG A 440 -4.52 -30.10 25.72
CA ARG A 440 -5.58 -29.18 26.16
C ARG A 440 -6.92 -29.46 25.48
N ASP A 441 -8.00 -29.30 26.24
CA ASP A 441 -9.34 -29.19 25.67
C ASP A 441 -9.49 -27.88 24.91
N ALA A 442 -10.20 -27.93 23.79
CA ALA A 442 -10.47 -26.79 22.94
C ALA A 442 -11.90 -26.85 22.38
N HIS A 443 -12.50 -25.68 22.25
CA HIS A 443 -13.60 -25.43 21.31
C HIS A 443 -13.02 -25.12 19.93
N ASN A 444 -13.78 -24.45 19.06
CA ASN A 444 -13.19 -23.88 17.86
C ASN A 444 -12.02 -23.00 18.24
N PHE A 445 -10.90 -23.17 17.56
CA PHE A 445 -9.64 -22.53 17.92
C PHE A 445 -8.96 -21.95 16.70
N ARG A 446 -8.02 -21.04 16.92
CA ARG A 446 -7.12 -20.54 15.89
C ARG A 446 -5.69 -20.66 16.34
N ILE A 447 -4.80 -20.68 15.36
CA ILE A 447 -3.36 -20.69 15.54
C ILE A 447 -2.87 -19.26 15.29
N GLU A 448 -2.08 -18.74 16.21
CA GLU A 448 -1.45 -17.42 16.08
C GLU A 448 0.07 -17.55 16.09
N PHE A 449 0.72 -16.80 15.21
CA PHE A 449 2.15 -16.52 15.26
C PHE A 449 2.34 -15.06 15.69
N ASP A 450 3.17 -14.84 16.71
CA ASP A 450 3.49 -13.53 17.28
C ASP A 450 5.01 -13.35 17.26
N PHE A 451 5.48 -12.37 16.49
CA PHE A 451 6.89 -12.07 16.30
C PHE A 451 7.35 -10.87 17.14
N THR A 452 6.54 -10.41 18.10
CA THR A 452 6.88 -9.25 18.97
C THR A 452 8.20 -9.44 19.71
N ASN A 453 8.50 -10.68 20.12
CA ASN A 453 9.77 -11.06 20.75
C ASN A 453 10.83 -11.55 19.74
N GLY A 454 10.59 -11.35 18.45
CA GLY A 454 11.47 -11.74 17.35
C GLY A 454 12.67 -10.82 17.18
N SER A 455 13.40 -11.00 16.08
CA SER A 455 14.56 -10.17 15.73
C SER A 455 14.25 -9.31 14.50
N ALA A 456 14.78 -8.09 14.50
CA ALA A 456 14.71 -7.19 13.36
C ALA A 456 15.72 -7.55 12.24
N VAL A 457 16.63 -8.49 12.51
CA VAL A 457 17.71 -8.90 11.58
C VAL A 457 17.55 -10.35 11.12
N ASN A 458 17.05 -11.22 11.99
CA ASN A 458 16.91 -12.66 11.74
C ASN A 458 15.47 -13.10 11.98
N ASN A 459 14.87 -13.77 11.01
CA ASN A 459 13.47 -14.17 11.06
C ASN A 459 13.31 -15.67 11.38
N VAL A 460 12.08 -16.04 11.74
CA VAL A 460 11.60 -17.43 11.64
C VAL A 460 10.74 -17.54 10.39
N PHE A 461 11.11 -18.45 9.48
CA PHE A 461 10.35 -18.70 8.25
C PHE A 461 9.53 -19.98 8.42
N VAL A 462 8.23 -19.82 8.69
CA VAL A 462 7.30 -20.93 8.96
C VAL A 462 6.78 -21.48 7.64
N ARG A 463 6.96 -22.78 7.38
CA ARG A 463 6.52 -23.45 6.15
C ARG A 463 5.13 -24.07 6.27
N SER A 464 4.83 -24.68 7.42
CA SER A 464 3.54 -25.35 7.62
C SER A 464 3.26 -25.62 9.10
N VAL A 465 1.98 -25.81 9.41
CA VAL A 465 1.50 -26.27 10.72
C VAL A 465 0.59 -27.48 10.56
N LEU A 466 0.75 -28.47 11.45
CA LEU A 466 -0.17 -29.59 11.62
C LEU A 466 -0.62 -29.64 13.08
N VAL A 467 -1.92 -29.64 13.29
CA VAL A 467 -2.54 -29.84 14.60
C VAL A 467 -3.27 -31.18 14.60
N GLU A 468 -2.98 -32.03 15.58
CA GLU A 468 -3.61 -33.33 15.76
C GLU A 468 -4.32 -33.39 17.10
N GLY A 469 -5.47 -34.08 17.12
CA GLY A 469 -6.25 -34.23 18.33
C GLY A 469 -7.22 -35.41 18.29
N SER A 470 -8.01 -35.52 19.35
CA SER A 470 -9.07 -36.51 19.49
C SER A 470 -10.38 -35.87 19.94
N PHE A 471 -11.49 -36.55 19.68
CA PHE A 471 -12.78 -36.22 20.29
C PHE A 471 -12.99 -37.05 21.54
N PRO A 472 -13.49 -36.46 22.65
CA PRO A 472 -13.88 -37.22 23.83
C PRO A 472 -14.94 -38.25 23.44
N SER A 473 -14.83 -39.44 24.04
CA SER A 473 -15.72 -40.58 23.79
C SER A 473 -17.16 -40.30 24.16
#